data_AF-R3KRZ8-F1
#
_entry.id   AF-R3KRZ8-F1
#
_cell.length_a   1.000
_cell.length_b   1.000
_cell.length_c   1.000
_cell.angle_alpha   90.00
_cell.angle_beta   90.00
_cell.angle_gamma   90.00
#
_symmetry.space_group_name_H-M   'P 1'
#
loop_
_entity.id
_entity.type
_entity.pdbx_description
1 polymer ?
#
loop_
_entity_poly.entity_id
_entity_poly.type
_entity_poly.pdbx_seq_one_letter_code
_entity_poly.pdbx_strand_id
1 'polypeptide(L)'
;MPDLYVVKKDGVAIDVQTSTTGVVGLNEFVDAKLGDAGAGTVSSVNGKVGEVVLNAADVKALPDTTIIPTIPGNATAEKDGLMSKTDKAKLDALPVFTFEKVGEA
;
A
#
# COMPACT_ATOMS: atom_id res chain seq x y z
N MET A 1 -32.67 17.79 -30.38
CA MET A 1 -31.21 17.96 -30.56
C MET A 1 -30.97 19.45 -30.73
N PRO A 2 -29.89 20.02 -30.16
CA PRO A 2 -29.56 21.41 -30.45
C PRO A 2 -29.21 21.56 -31.93
N ASP A 3 -29.67 22.64 -32.55
CA ASP A 3 -29.32 22.96 -33.93
C ASP A 3 -27.86 23.41 -34.01
N LEU A 4 -27.11 22.88 -34.98
CA LEU A 4 -25.71 23.23 -35.19
C LEU A 4 -25.58 24.17 -36.39
N TYR A 5 -25.02 25.35 -36.16
CA TYR A 5 -24.77 26.34 -37.19
C TYR A 5 -23.29 26.29 -37.61
N VAL A 6 -23.04 26.33 -38.91
CA VAL A 6 -21.69 26.40 -39.48
C VAL A 6 -21.56 27.73 -40.22
N VAL A 7 -20.53 28.50 -39.91
CA VAL A 7 -20.21 29.73 -40.65
C VAL A 7 -19.56 29.34 -41.97
N LYS A 8 -20.06 29.88 -43.08
CA LYS A 8 -19.51 29.65 -44.41
C LYS A 8 -19.10 30.97 -45.06
N LYS A 9 -18.00 30.94 -45.79
CA LYS A 9 -17.63 31.99 -46.74
C LYS A 9 -17.46 31.33 -48.11
N ASP A 10 -18.20 31.84 -49.09
CA ASP A 10 -18.19 31.33 -50.47
C ASP A 10 -18.49 29.81 -50.56
N GLY A 11 -19.37 29.32 -49.69
CA GLY A 11 -19.77 27.90 -49.63
C GLY A 11 -18.81 26.99 -48.85
N VAL A 12 -17.65 27.49 -48.43
CA VAL A 12 -16.66 26.75 -47.64
C VAL A 12 -16.86 27.01 -46.15
N ALA A 13 -16.80 25.95 -45.33
CA ALA A 13 -16.89 26.08 -43.88
C ALA A 13 -15.67 26.82 -43.31
N ILE A 14 -15.92 27.71 -42.35
CA ILE A 14 -14.88 28.40 -41.59
C ILE A 14 -14.79 27.77 -40.21
N ASP A 15 -13.59 27.34 -39.82
CA ASP A 15 -13.29 26.95 -38.44
C ASP A 15 -13.20 28.20 -37.57
N VAL A 16 -14.15 28.34 -36.65
CA VAL A 16 -14.13 29.43 -35.68
C VAL A 16 -13.28 29.01 -34.48
N GLN A 17 -12.11 29.64 -34.32
CA GLN A 17 -11.34 29.48 -33.10
C GLN A 17 -12.02 30.25 -31.96
N THR A 18 -12.33 29.57 -30.87
CA THR A 18 -12.91 30.16 -29.66
C THR A 18 -12.05 29.81 -28.46
N SER A 19 -11.98 30.72 -27.47
CA SER A 19 -11.44 30.36 -26.15
C SER A 19 -12.38 29.37 -25.48
N THR A 20 -11.86 28.54 -24.57
CA THR A 20 -12.69 27.67 -23.71
C THR A 20 -13.73 28.46 -22.92
N THR A 21 -13.43 29.71 -22.55
CA THR A 21 -14.37 30.64 -21.90
C THR A 21 -15.54 31.06 -22.81
N GLY A 22 -15.37 30.98 -24.13
CA GLY A 22 -16.40 31.35 -25.11
C GLY A 22 -17.39 30.24 -25.44
N VAL A 23 -17.13 29.01 -24.98
CA VAL A 23 -17.99 27.85 -25.21
C VAL A 23 -18.81 27.58 -23.95
N VAL A 24 -20.12 27.84 -24.03
CA VAL A 24 -21.05 27.64 -22.90
C VAL A 24 -21.01 26.19 -22.44
N GLY A 25 -20.80 25.96 -21.13
CA GLY A 25 -20.82 24.63 -20.53
C GLY A 25 -19.51 23.83 -20.65
N LEU A 26 -18.50 24.33 -21.38
CA LEU A 26 -17.26 23.57 -21.60
C LEU A 26 -16.42 23.47 -20.32
N ASN A 27 -16.31 24.56 -19.56
CA ASN A 27 -15.56 24.56 -18.31
C ASN A 27 -16.25 23.66 -17.28
N GLU A 28 -17.58 23.71 -17.19
CA GLU A 28 -18.35 22.84 -16.30
C GLU A 28 -18.19 21.36 -16.67
N PHE A 29 -18.14 21.03 -17.96
CA PHE A 29 -17.88 19.66 -18.42
C PHE A 29 -16.45 19.20 -18.10
N VAL A 30 -15.46 20.07 -18.36
CA VAL A 30 -14.05 19.77 -18.09
C VAL A 30 -13.81 19.65 -16.60
N ASP A 31 -14.35 20.53 -15.78
CA ASP A 31 -14.28 20.47 -14.32
C ASP A 31 -15.04 19.26 -13.77
N ALA A 32 -16.18 18.88 -14.35
CA ALA A 32 -16.85 17.63 -13.97
C ALA A 32 -16.06 16.37 -14.38
N LYS A 33 -15.18 16.46 -15.39
CA LYS A 33 -14.35 15.33 -15.86
C LYS A 33 -12.95 15.29 -15.26
N LEU A 34 -12.39 16.43 -14.90
CA LEU A 34 -11.02 16.61 -14.42
C LEU A 34 -10.94 17.20 -13.01
N GLY A 35 -12.01 17.78 -12.48
CA GLY A 35 -12.05 18.43 -11.17
C GLY A 35 -11.93 17.46 -9.99
N ASP A 36 -12.23 16.17 -10.20
CA ASP A 36 -11.92 15.12 -9.23
C ASP A 36 -10.48 14.57 -9.37
N ALA A 37 -9.74 14.99 -10.39
CA ALA A 37 -8.36 14.59 -10.64
C ALA A 37 -7.38 15.61 -10.03
N GLY A 38 -7.52 15.88 -8.73
CA GLY A 38 -6.45 16.48 -7.94
C GLY A 38 -5.21 15.59 -8.04
N ALA A 39 -4.09 16.18 -8.45
CA ALA A 39 -2.84 15.47 -8.71
C ALA A 39 -2.42 14.59 -7.52
N GLY A 40 -2.48 13.25 -7.69
CA GLY A 40 -1.87 12.28 -6.79
C GLY A 40 -2.81 11.46 -5.90
N THR A 41 -4.13 11.66 -5.96
CA THR A 41 -5.08 10.91 -5.11
C THR A 41 -5.59 9.64 -5.80
N VAL A 42 -5.71 8.57 -5.01
CA VAL A 42 -6.33 7.29 -5.40
C VAL A 42 -7.69 7.56 -6.06
N SER A 43 -7.89 7.13 -7.31
CA SER A 43 -9.13 7.38 -8.06
C SER A 43 -10.34 6.64 -7.47
N SER A 44 -10.10 5.49 -6.84
CA SER A 44 -11.06 4.82 -5.99
C SER A 44 -10.39 3.84 -5.05
N VAL A 45 -11.00 3.59 -3.89
CA VAL A 45 -10.66 2.45 -3.03
C VAL A 45 -11.90 1.60 -2.85
N ASN A 46 -11.89 0.37 -3.39
CA ASN A 46 -12.99 -0.59 -3.30
C ASN A 46 -14.36 0.00 -3.72
N GLY A 47 -14.39 0.71 -4.86
CA GLY A 47 -15.59 1.27 -5.48
C GLY A 47 -16.08 2.62 -4.94
N LYS A 48 -15.38 3.22 -3.97
CA LYS A 48 -15.66 4.59 -3.50
C LYS A 48 -14.76 5.60 -4.22
N VAL A 49 -15.33 6.70 -4.68
CA VAL A 49 -14.64 7.82 -5.37
C VAL A 49 -14.63 9.08 -4.48
N GLY A 50 -13.74 10.04 -4.74
CA GLY A 50 -13.58 11.28 -3.97
C GLY A 50 -12.38 11.26 -3.00
N GLU A 51 -12.36 12.16 -2.01
CA GLU A 51 -11.34 12.16 -0.95
C GLU A 51 -11.48 10.89 -0.11
N VAL A 52 -10.57 9.93 -0.31
CA VAL A 52 -10.58 8.66 0.43
C VAL A 52 -9.80 8.83 1.72
N VAL A 53 -10.48 9.29 2.77
CA VAL A 53 -9.94 9.28 4.14
C VAL A 53 -10.10 7.86 4.70
N LEU A 54 -9.00 7.09 4.73
CA LEU A 54 -8.95 5.80 5.43
C LEU A 54 -8.41 6.02 6.85
N ASN A 55 -9.19 5.63 7.85
CA ASN A 55 -8.73 5.53 9.22
C ASN A 55 -8.24 4.10 9.53
N ALA A 56 -7.63 3.91 10.71
CA ALA A 56 -7.11 2.61 11.14
C ALA A 56 -8.18 1.49 11.14
N ALA A 57 -9.45 1.82 11.38
CA ALA A 57 -10.53 0.84 11.40
C ALA A 57 -10.88 0.34 9.99
N ASP A 58 -10.79 1.18 8.96
CA ASP A 58 -11.17 0.82 7.59
C ASP A 58 -10.32 -0.34 7.03
N VAL A 59 -9.03 -0.36 7.38
CA VAL A 59 -8.07 -1.39 6.95
C VAL A 59 -7.84 -2.47 8.02
N LYS A 60 -8.59 -2.41 9.13
CA LYS A 60 -8.37 -3.27 10.32
C LYS A 60 -6.91 -3.24 10.77
N ALA A 61 -6.29 -2.06 10.76
CA ALA A 61 -4.93 -1.89 11.25
C ALA A 61 -4.88 -2.22 12.75
N LEU A 62 -3.78 -2.82 13.17
CA LEU A 62 -3.49 -3.04 14.58
C LEU A 62 -3.24 -1.67 15.26
N PRO A 63 -3.65 -1.48 16.53
CA PRO A 63 -3.32 -0.29 17.30
C PRO A 63 -1.81 0.00 17.30
N ASP A 64 -1.42 1.26 17.40
CA ASP A 64 0.00 1.67 17.50
C ASP A 64 0.69 1.14 18.78
N THR A 65 -0.10 0.74 19.78
CA THR A 65 0.35 0.05 20.99
C THR A 65 0.59 -1.45 20.80
N THR A 66 0.36 -1.99 19.59
CA THR A 66 0.53 -3.43 19.35
C THR A 66 2.01 -3.79 19.35
N ILE A 67 2.42 -4.57 20.35
CA ILE A 67 3.75 -5.18 20.37
C ILE A 67 3.75 -6.33 19.36
N ILE A 68 4.43 -6.12 18.23
CA ILE A 68 4.69 -7.21 17.28
C ILE A 68 5.77 -8.11 17.90
N PRO A 69 5.51 -9.41 18.11
CA PRO A 69 6.51 -10.32 18.65
C PRO A 69 7.74 -10.34 17.72
N THR A 70 8.88 -9.90 18.23
CA THR A 70 10.17 -10.07 17.55
C THR A 70 10.75 -11.41 17.95
N ILE A 71 11.39 -12.12 17.01
CA ILE A 71 12.21 -13.29 17.36
C ILE A 71 13.27 -12.82 18.37
N PRO A 72 13.38 -13.44 19.56
CA PRO A 72 14.40 -13.05 20.54
C PRO A 72 15.79 -13.18 19.91
N GLY A 73 16.67 -12.22 20.23
CA GLY A 73 18.08 -12.33 19.87
C GLY A 73 18.74 -13.54 20.54
N ASN A 74 20.01 -13.77 20.22
CA ASN A 74 20.78 -14.81 20.89
C ASN A 74 20.90 -14.50 22.38
N ALA A 75 20.90 -15.54 23.21
CA ALA A 75 21.14 -15.40 24.64
C ALA A 75 22.52 -14.78 24.91
N THR A 76 22.60 -13.95 25.95
CA THR A 76 23.86 -13.41 26.48
C THR A 76 24.00 -13.83 27.96
N ALA A 77 25.09 -13.43 28.61
CA ALA A 77 25.28 -13.71 30.04
C ALA A 77 24.24 -13.00 30.94
N GLU A 78 23.62 -11.92 30.45
CA GLU A 78 22.74 -11.05 31.24
C GLU A 78 21.28 -11.10 30.75
N LYS A 79 21.01 -11.73 29.60
CA LYS A 79 19.69 -11.74 28.97
C LYS A 79 19.36 -13.07 28.30
N ASP A 80 18.18 -13.58 28.62
CA ASP A 80 17.62 -14.77 27.97
C ASP A 80 17.38 -14.54 26.47
N GLY A 81 17.54 -15.61 25.68
CA GLY A 81 17.40 -15.56 24.22
C GLY A 81 17.53 -16.94 23.58
N LEU A 82 17.69 -16.96 22.25
CA LEU A 82 17.86 -18.19 21.49
C LEU A 82 19.32 -18.69 21.52
N MET A 83 19.51 -20.00 21.38
CA MET A 83 20.84 -20.60 21.27
C MET A 83 21.46 -20.26 19.91
N SER A 84 22.72 -19.83 19.88
CA SER A 84 23.41 -19.58 18.61
C SER A 84 23.73 -20.89 17.88
N LYS A 85 23.85 -20.85 16.54
CA LYS A 85 24.31 -22.01 15.75
C LYS A 85 25.67 -22.53 16.21
N THR A 86 26.55 -21.64 16.66
CA THR A 86 27.89 -21.98 17.14
C THR A 86 27.82 -22.70 18.48
N ASP A 87 26.97 -22.25 19.39
CA ASP A 87 26.83 -22.87 20.71
C ASP A 87 26.10 -24.22 20.61
N LYS A 88 25.13 -24.33 19.69
CA LYS A 88 24.52 -25.62 19.35
C LYS A 88 25.57 -26.62 18.85
N ALA A 89 26.52 -26.19 18.01
CA ALA A 89 27.59 -27.07 17.55
C ALA A 89 28.50 -27.55 18.70
N LYS A 90 28.76 -26.70 19.71
CA LYS A 90 29.49 -27.12 20.92
C LYS A 90 28.71 -28.16 21.71
N LEU A 91 27.40 -27.97 21.86
CA LEU A 91 26.52 -28.91 22.55
C LEU A 91 26.47 -30.26 21.81
N ASP A 92 26.41 -30.23 20.48
CA ASP A 92 26.43 -31.42 19.62
C ASP A 92 27.77 -32.18 19.68
N ALA A 93 28.86 -31.47 20.00
CA ALA A 93 30.19 -32.07 20.15
C ALA A 93 30.45 -32.66 21.55
N LEU A 94 29.50 -32.56 22.49
CA LEU A 94 29.69 -33.16 23.81
C LEU A 94 29.68 -34.69 23.74
N PRO A 95 30.59 -35.38 24.46
CA PRO A 95 30.59 -36.84 24.49
C PRO A 95 29.28 -37.40 25.05
N VAL A 96 28.71 -38.38 24.36
CA VAL A 96 27.58 -39.16 24.89
C VAL A 96 28.14 -40.22 25.82
N PHE A 97 27.80 -40.12 27.12
CA PHE A 97 28.17 -41.14 28.09
C PHE A 97 27.05 -42.16 28.24
N THR A 98 27.35 -43.43 27.99
CA THR A 98 26.46 -44.56 28.27
C THR A 98 26.92 -45.25 29.55
N PHE A 99 25.98 -45.49 30.47
CA PHE A 99 26.24 -46.33 31.63
C PHE A 99 26.11 -47.80 31.21
N GLU A 100 27.16 -48.58 31.39
CA GLU A 100 27.12 -50.03 31.20
C GLU A 100 27.10 -50.75 32.55
N LYS A 101 26.31 -51.81 32.66
CA LYS A 101 26.19 -52.63 33.88
C LYS A 101 27.50 -53.40 34.09
N VAL A 102 28.21 -53.14 35.19
CA VAL A 102 29.49 -53.78 35.54
C VAL A 102 29.35 -55.10 36.32
N GLY A 103 28.25 -55.82 36.13
CA GLY A 103 27.93 -57.07 36.82
C GLY A 103 26.80 -56.95 37.85
N GLU A 104 26.39 -58.09 38.40
CA GLU A 104 25.50 -58.21 39.56
C GLU A 104 26.36 -58.49 40.79
N ALA A 105 25.99 -57.94 41.95
CA ALA A 105 26.66 -58.19 43.21
C ALA A 105 26.32 -59.59 43.77
#